data_AF-A0A4S8JFZ7-F1
#
_entry.id   AF-A0A4S8JFZ7-F1
#
_cell.length_a   1.000
_cell.length_b   1.000
_cell.length_c   1.000
_cell.angle_alpha   90.00
_cell.angle_beta   90.00
_cell.angle_gamma   90.00
#
_symmetry.space_group_name_H-M   'P 1'
#
loop_
_entity.id
_entity.type
_entity.pdbx_description
1 polymer ?
#
loop_
_entity_poly.entity_id
_entity_poly.type
_entity_poly.pdbx_seq_one_letter_code
_entity_poly.pdbx_strand_id
1 'polypeptide(L)'
;MHRYLPLSLSSLLLLPPWGDKYGLSFLLGGMGTVLDSHFLALTAIVTVGYQFLFFVITALLKFDKVTDFAGSTNFVILAILTLVVKGSWHFRQIVLTILVALWGLRLGVFLLMRILQWGEDRRFDEMRNNLGKLAVFWIFQAVWVWTVSLPLTIVNASDRNPSIKPQDIIGWIMWSIGISIEATADQQKLLFKNSPANKGKWCNAGVWKYSRHPNYFGEGAEWLVVFGPIFLTLLLLFVSGIPLLEESADKRFGSMAEYRIYKNITSPLVPLPPAVYGRLPAWFKVAFLFEFPLYSRKPISQQKTKASAHFRERLFPVHPLPCVHLGMAGRRTHSPPQLNLAVPFLALLLSVTTPVHGLNIGVRSVDPGITTSKQQCSRKCESDHCTVPPFLRYGKYCGILYSGCPGEKPCDALDACCMVHDACVQAKHDYLSQECNENFLNCIEAVRASGKGTFRGNKCMVEEVMDVITLVIEAALLAGRF
;
A
#
# COMPACT_ATOMS: atom_id res chain seq x y z
N MET A 1 72.05 3.17 53.33
CA MET A 1 70.70 2.97 53.92
C MET A 1 69.66 3.34 52.88
N HIS A 2 68.81 2.36 52.53
CA HIS A 2 67.54 2.40 51.76
C HIS A 2 67.27 3.54 50.75
N ARG A 3 66.89 3.18 49.50
CA ARG A 3 65.47 3.03 49.08
C ARG A 3 65.31 2.62 47.59
N TYR A 4 64.64 1.47 47.41
CA TYR A 4 63.63 1.07 46.42
C TYR A 4 63.91 1.04 44.88
N LEU A 5 64.03 -0.20 44.38
CA LEU A 5 63.55 -0.79 43.10
C LEU A 5 62.01 -0.57 42.92
N PRO A 6 61.32 -0.97 41.80
CA PRO A 6 61.78 -1.64 40.58
C PRO A 6 61.13 -1.14 39.26
N LEU A 7 61.56 -1.66 38.09
CA LEU A 7 60.63 -2.03 37.01
C LEU A 7 61.28 -3.05 36.07
N SER A 8 60.51 -4.09 35.80
CA SER A 8 60.90 -5.40 35.31
C SER A 8 60.54 -5.63 33.85
N LEU A 9 61.25 -6.60 33.26
CA LEU A 9 60.87 -7.42 32.10
C LEU A 9 60.52 -6.69 30.81
N SER A 10 61.58 -6.33 30.07
CA SER A 10 61.56 -6.40 28.62
C SER A 10 61.59 -7.86 28.16
N SER A 11 60.96 -8.12 27.02
CA SER A 11 61.13 -9.32 26.15
C SER A 11 60.09 -10.43 26.30
N LEU A 12 58.86 -10.18 25.85
CA LEU A 12 58.12 -11.12 25.02
C LEU A 12 57.00 -10.39 24.24
N LEU A 13 56.80 -10.78 22.97
CA LEU A 13 55.79 -10.31 21.99
C LEU A 13 56.24 -9.20 21.03
N LEU A 14 56.97 -9.65 20.00
CA LEU A 14 56.94 -9.06 18.66
C LEU A 14 55.54 -9.27 18.05
N LEU A 15 54.69 -8.24 18.07
CA LEU A 15 53.61 -8.03 17.09
C LEU A 15 53.49 -6.52 16.82
N PRO A 16 53.48 -6.07 15.56
CA PRO A 16 53.26 -4.66 15.24
C PRO A 16 51.79 -4.29 15.52
N PRO A 17 51.51 -3.09 16.07
CA PRO A 17 50.14 -2.65 16.34
C PRO A 17 49.53 -2.09 15.04
N TRP A 18 49.00 -2.95 14.17
CA TRP A 18 48.09 -2.52 13.12
C TRP A 18 46.67 -2.59 13.67
N GLY A 19 46.15 -1.45 14.11
CA GLY A 19 44.79 -1.33 14.60
C GLY A 19 43.77 -1.65 13.50
N ASP A 20 42.87 -2.58 13.82
CA ASP A 20 41.74 -3.13 13.05
C ASP A 20 40.65 -2.13 12.60
N LYS A 21 40.97 -0.85 12.36
CA LYS A 21 39.99 0.14 11.87
C LYS A 21 40.13 0.51 10.39
N TYR A 22 41.18 0.05 9.71
CA TYR A 22 41.48 0.48 8.33
C TYR A 22 41.56 -0.65 7.30
N GLY A 23 41.59 -1.93 7.71
CA GLY A 23 41.77 -3.04 6.76
C GLY A 23 40.61 -3.22 5.77
N LEU A 24 39.37 -3.21 6.24
CA LEU A 24 38.19 -3.41 5.39
C LEU A 24 37.89 -2.17 4.52
N SER A 25 38.02 -0.96 5.07
CA SER A 25 37.87 0.29 4.31
C SER A 25 39.01 0.50 3.31
N PHE A 26 40.24 0.02 3.57
CA PHE A 26 41.34 0.12 2.61
C PHE A 26 41.22 -0.91 1.48
N LEU A 27 40.81 -2.15 1.79
CA LEU A 27 40.58 -3.19 0.77
C LEU A 27 39.37 -2.87 -0.11
N LEU A 28 38.26 -2.41 0.49
CA LEU A 28 37.06 -2.00 -0.26
C LEU A 28 37.22 -0.61 -0.90
N GLY A 29 37.90 0.33 -0.24
CA GLY A 29 38.20 1.67 -0.76
C GLY A 29 39.17 1.61 -1.94
N GLY A 30 40.15 0.71 -1.90
CA GLY A 30 41.03 0.39 -3.02
C GLY A 30 40.24 -0.19 -4.21
N MET A 31 39.40 -1.21 -4.00
CA MET A 31 38.56 -1.76 -5.10
C MET A 31 37.53 -0.75 -5.64
N GLY A 32 36.93 0.07 -4.79
CA GLY A 32 35.89 1.04 -5.17
C GLY A 32 36.44 2.22 -5.99
N THR A 33 37.61 2.73 -5.61
CA THR A 33 38.32 3.78 -6.37
C THR A 33 38.95 3.26 -7.66
N VAL A 34 39.25 1.96 -7.74
CA VAL A 34 39.81 1.30 -8.94
C VAL A 34 38.75 1.08 -10.04
N LEU A 35 37.45 1.03 -9.72
CA LEU A 35 36.39 0.90 -10.73
C LEU A 35 35.89 2.24 -11.30
N ASP A 36 35.63 3.23 -10.44
CA ASP A 36 35.23 4.60 -10.85
C ASP A 36 35.30 5.58 -9.66
N SER A 37 35.97 6.71 -9.87
CA SER A 37 36.04 7.88 -8.98
C SER A 37 34.71 8.36 -8.38
N HIS A 38 33.57 8.13 -9.05
CA HIS A 38 32.25 8.58 -8.62
C HIS A 38 31.38 7.47 -7.99
N PHE A 39 31.94 6.26 -7.80
CA PHE A 39 31.21 5.07 -7.32
C PHE A 39 29.99 4.66 -8.15
N LEU A 40 29.83 5.17 -9.38
CA LEU A 40 28.66 4.88 -10.21
C LEU A 40 28.65 3.41 -10.65
N ALA A 41 29.80 2.90 -11.12
CA ALA A 41 29.95 1.50 -11.49
C ALA A 41 29.76 0.56 -10.29
N LEU A 42 30.36 0.91 -9.14
CA LEU A 42 30.22 0.13 -7.90
C LEU A 42 28.76 0.01 -7.47
N THR A 43 28.06 1.13 -7.37
CA THR A 43 26.64 1.15 -6.98
C THR A 43 25.75 0.43 -7.99
N ALA A 44 26.01 0.55 -9.29
CA ALA A 44 25.28 -0.17 -10.32
C ALA A 44 25.45 -1.70 -10.19
N ILE A 45 26.68 -2.18 -10.01
CA ILE A 45 26.97 -3.61 -9.84
C ILE A 45 26.28 -4.16 -8.59
N VAL A 46 26.37 -3.45 -7.47
CA VAL A 46 25.72 -3.84 -6.22
C VAL A 46 24.20 -3.87 -6.39
N THR A 47 23.61 -2.84 -7.00
CA THR A 47 22.17 -2.81 -7.26
C THR A 47 21.73 -3.96 -8.16
N VAL A 48 22.42 -4.20 -9.28
CA VAL A 48 22.08 -5.27 -10.22
C VAL A 48 22.21 -6.64 -9.54
N GLY A 49 23.32 -6.91 -8.85
CA GLY A 49 23.54 -8.16 -8.14
C GLY A 49 22.50 -8.41 -7.05
N TYR A 50 22.18 -7.38 -6.26
CA TYR A 50 21.18 -7.46 -5.20
C TYR A 50 19.78 -7.70 -5.75
N GLN A 51 19.36 -6.94 -6.77
CA GLN A 51 18.03 -7.09 -7.39
C GLN A 51 17.90 -8.43 -8.11
N PHE A 52 18.97 -8.89 -8.77
CA PHE A 52 18.99 -10.20 -9.41
C PHE A 52 18.87 -11.34 -8.40
N LEU A 53 19.54 -11.25 -7.24
CA LEU A 53 19.41 -12.23 -6.16
C LEU A 53 17.94 -12.36 -5.71
N PHE A 54 17.26 -11.25 -5.43
CA PHE A 54 15.86 -11.28 -5.03
C PHE A 54 14.91 -11.68 -6.17
N PHE A 55 15.23 -11.37 -7.42
CA PHE A 55 14.53 -11.90 -8.59
C PHE A 55 14.59 -13.43 -8.61
N VAL A 56 15.77 -14.03 -8.43
CA VAL A 56 15.94 -15.49 -8.38
C VAL A 56 15.13 -16.09 -7.23
N ILE A 57 15.21 -15.51 -6.03
CA ILE A 57 14.42 -15.95 -4.87
C ILE A 57 12.92 -15.89 -5.18
N THR A 58 12.45 -14.80 -5.78
CA THR A 58 11.03 -14.60 -6.12
C THR A 58 10.58 -15.57 -7.21
N ALA A 59 11.42 -15.81 -8.23
CA ALA A 59 11.12 -16.71 -9.33
C ALA A 59 11.06 -18.19 -8.87
N LEU A 60 11.95 -18.60 -7.97
CA LEU A 60 12.02 -19.98 -7.47
C LEU A 60 10.99 -20.26 -6.37
N LEU A 61 10.87 -19.37 -5.39
CA LEU A 61 10.01 -19.56 -4.22
C LEU A 61 8.60 -19.01 -4.40
N LYS A 62 8.32 -18.33 -5.53
CA LYS A 62 7.06 -17.61 -5.77
C LYS A 62 6.67 -16.66 -4.63
N PHE A 63 7.68 -16.13 -3.95
CA PHE A 63 7.53 -15.30 -2.76
C PHE A 63 7.68 -13.82 -3.14
N ASP A 64 6.57 -13.17 -3.47
CA ASP A 64 6.48 -11.75 -3.85
C ASP A 64 6.55 -10.80 -2.66
N LYS A 65 6.49 -11.32 -1.42
CA LYS A 65 6.51 -10.49 -0.21
C LYS A 65 7.82 -9.75 0.02
N VAL A 66 8.89 -10.14 -0.69
CA VAL A 66 10.23 -9.54 -0.56
C VAL A 66 10.50 -8.43 -1.58
N THR A 67 9.62 -8.19 -2.55
CA THR A 67 9.89 -7.20 -3.62
C THR A 67 10.07 -5.80 -3.05
N ASP A 68 9.10 -5.37 -2.24
CA ASP A 68 9.09 -4.05 -1.62
C ASP A 68 10.25 -3.90 -0.61
N PHE A 69 10.56 -4.98 0.13
CA PHE A 69 11.70 -5.04 1.06
C PHE A 69 13.04 -4.90 0.34
N ALA A 70 13.22 -5.60 -0.79
CA ALA A 70 14.43 -5.54 -1.58
C ALA A 70 14.66 -4.13 -2.17
N GLY A 71 13.59 -3.48 -2.64
CA GLY A 71 13.66 -2.09 -3.08
C GLY A 71 14.16 -1.15 -1.98
N SER A 72 13.50 -1.14 -0.82
CA SER A 72 13.81 -0.20 0.26
C SER A 72 15.19 -0.43 0.90
N THR A 73 15.57 -1.68 1.11
CA THR A 73 16.85 -2.01 1.76
C THR A 73 18.05 -1.79 0.84
N ASN A 74 17.88 -1.87 -0.48
CA ASN A 74 18.94 -1.55 -1.44
C ASN A 74 19.36 -0.07 -1.33
N PHE A 75 18.42 0.87 -1.17
CA PHE A 75 18.75 2.27 -0.88
C PHE A 75 19.63 2.43 0.37
N VAL A 76 19.28 1.71 1.45
CA VAL A 76 20.05 1.73 2.72
C VAL A 76 21.45 1.15 2.52
N ILE A 77 21.57 0.05 1.79
CA ILE A 77 22.85 -0.59 1.47
C ILE A 77 23.73 0.37 0.67
N LEU A 78 23.22 1.00 -0.39
CA LEU A 78 24.00 1.96 -1.18
C LEU A 78 24.44 3.17 -0.35
N ALA A 79 23.56 3.67 0.51
CA ALA A 79 23.85 4.81 1.39
C ALA A 79 25.03 4.51 2.34
N ILE A 80 24.97 3.38 3.03
CA ILE A 80 26.01 2.96 3.98
C ILE A 80 27.30 2.57 3.25
N LEU A 81 27.18 1.78 2.16
CA LEU A 81 28.32 1.30 1.39
C LEU A 81 29.16 2.45 0.86
N THR A 82 28.53 3.42 0.18
CA THR A 82 29.26 4.55 -0.43
C THR A 82 29.96 5.41 0.61
N LEU A 83 29.37 5.59 1.80
CA LEU A 83 29.99 6.32 2.91
C LEU A 83 31.20 5.56 3.50
N VAL A 84 31.04 4.26 3.77
CA VAL A 84 32.08 3.41 4.38
C VAL A 84 33.26 3.19 3.45
N VAL A 85 32.98 2.97 2.15
CA VAL A 85 34.01 2.77 1.12
C VAL A 85 34.79 4.05 0.86
N LYS A 86 34.14 5.22 0.90
CA LYS A 86 34.84 6.50 0.78
C LYS A 86 35.80 6.73 1.93
N GLY A 87 35.38 6.43 3.16
CA GLY A 87 36.15 6.67 4.38
C GLY A 87 36.28 8.15 4.76
N SER A 88 35.69 9.08 4.01
CA SER A 88 35.52 10.49 4.41
C SER A 88 34.17 10.65 5.10
N TRP A 89 34.16 11.24 6.30
CA TRP A 89 32.98 11.37 7.14
C TRP A 89 32.62 12.84 7.36
N HIS A 90 32.28 13.54 6.28
CA HIS A 90 31.85 14.93 6.39
C HIS A 90 30.40 15.03 6.90
N PHE A 91 30.08 16.14 7.58
CA PHE A 91 28.78 16.34 8.21
C PHE A 91 27.62 16.15 7.22
N ARG A 92 27.71 16.73 6.00
CA ARG A 92 26.66 16.57 4.97
C ARG A 92 26.48 15.11 4.53
N GLN A 93 27.56 14.35 4.38
CA GLN A 93 27.51 12.93 3.98
C GLN A 93 26.83 12.08 5.05
N ILE A 94 27.19 12.30 6.32
CA ILE A 94 26.60 11.62 7.48
C ILE A 94 25.10 11.93 7.55
N VAL A 95 24.72 13.21 7.51
CA VAL A 95 23.32 13.62 7.60
C VAL A 95 22.50 12.98 6.47
N LEU A 96 22.90 13.16 5.21
CA LEU A 96 22.15 12.60 4.07
C LEU A 96 22.06 11.07 4.12
N THR A 97 23.13 10.38 4.53
CA THR A 97 23.11 8.92 4.70
C THR A 97 22.12 8.51 5.80
N ILE A 98 22.07 9.23 6.92
CA ILE A 98 21.09 9.00 7.98
C ILE A 98 19.67 9.25 7.47
N LEU A 99 19.41 10.34 6.74
CA LEU A 99 18.08 10.64 6.20
C LEU A 99 17.59 9.50 5.28
N VAL A 100 18.42 9.05 4.34
CA VAL A 100 18.06 7.94 3.43
C VAL A 100 17.91 6.62 4.19
N ALA A 101 18.76 6.34 5.17
CA ALA A 101 18.65 5.13 5.98
C ALA A 101 17.37 5.13 6.82
N LEU A 102 17.03 6.24 7.48
CA LEU A 102 15.81 6.38 8.29
C LEU A 102 14.57 6.20 7.42
N TRP A 103 14.52 6.87 6.26
CA TRP A 103 13.43 6.71 5.31
C TRP A 103 13.30 5.26 4.82
N GLY A 104 14.39 4.69 4.31
CA GLY A 104 14.39 3.35 3.70
C GLY A 104 14.05 2.24 4.70
N LEU A 105 14.56 2.33 5.93
CA LEU A 105 14.20 1.40 7.01
C LEU A 105 12.74 1.55 7.41
N ARG A 106 12.26 2.79 7.60
CA ARG A 106 10.87 3.05 7.99
C ARG A 106 9.89 2.55 6.92
N LEU A 107 10.15 2.85 5.65
CA LEU A 107 9.33 2.38 4.53
C LEU A 107 9.36 0.85 4.43
N GLY A 108 10.55 0.25 4.45
CA GLY A 108 10.72 -1.21 4.36
C GLY A 108 10.01 -1.95 5.49
N VAL A 109 10.16 -1.49 6.73
CA VAL A 109 9.48 -2.07 7.90
C VAL A 109 7.96 -1.91 7.80
N PHE A 110 7.47 -0.74 7.38
CA PHE A 110 6.04 -0.52 7.19
C PHE A 110 5.43 -1.45 6.13
N LEU A 111 6.08 -1.56 4.96
CA LEU A 111 5.61 -2.43 3.88
C LEU A 111 5.68 -3.92 4.26
N LEU A 112 6.72 -4.33 4.99
CA LEU A 112 6.84 -5.69 5.52
C LEU A 112 5.75 -6.00 6.54
N MET A 113 5.50 -5.12 7.52
CA MET A 113 4.42 -5.30 8.48
C MET A 113 3.06 -5.41 7.79
N ARG A 114 2.83 -4.57 6.78
CA ARG A 114 1.58 -4.55 6.00
C ARG A 114 1.33 -5.87 5.26
N ILE A 115 2.36 -6.42 4.62
CA ILE A 115 2.20 -7.66 3.85
C ILE A 115 2.07 -8.89 4.76
N LEU A 116 2.74 -8.89 5.91
CA LEU A 116 2.57 -9.93 6.93
C LEU A 116 1.15 -9.93 7.54
N GLN A 117 0.53 -8.76 7.65
CA GLN A 117 -0.85 -8.64 8.17
C GLN A 117 -1.93 -8.93 7.13
N TRP A 118 -1.76 -8.51 5.88
CA TRP A 118 -2.79 -8.62 4.83
C TRP A 118 -2.63 -9.84 3.93
N GLY A 119 -1.53 -10.59 4.05
CA GLY A 119 -1.33 -11.90 3.43
C GLY A 119 -0.71 -11.83 2.04
N GLU A 120 -1.35 -11.13 1.10
CA GLU A 120 -0.96 -11.13 -0.33
C GLU A 120 -1.26 -9.78 -1.01
N ASP A 121 -0.35 -9.33 -1.88
CA ASP A 121 -0.56 -8.14 -2.72
C ASP A 121 -1.02 -8.58 -4.12
N ARG A 122 -2.33 -8.40 -4.37
CA ARG A 122 -3.01 -8.79 -5.62
C ARG A 122 -2.39 -8.23 -6.91
N ARG A 123 -1.54 -7.22 -6.80
CA ARG A 123 -0.73 -6.69 -7.92
C ARG A 123 0.20 -7.74 -8.52
N PHE A 124 0.66 -8.71 -7.72
CA PHE A 124 1.62 -9.72 -8.14
C PHE A 124 1.01 -11.01 -8.67
N ASP A 125 -0.31 -11.23 -8.49
CA ASP A 125 -1.01 -12.46 -8.87
C ASP A 125 -0.79 -12.81 -10.36
N GLU A 126 -0.93 -11.83 -11.26
CA GLU A 126 -0.72 -12.01 -12.70
C GLU A 126 0.76 -12.05 -13.09
N MET A 127 1.65 -11.49 -12.27
CA MET A 127 3.09 -11.40 -12.55
C MET A 127 3.85 -12.65 -12.12
N ARG A 128 3.40 -13.32 -11.05
CA ARG A 128 4.04 -14.52 -10.47
C ARG A 128 4.13 -15.69 -11.46
N ASN A 129 3.18 -15.78 -12.39
CA ASN A 129 3.12 -16.86 -13.37
C ASN A 129 3.79 -16.51 -14.71
N ASN A 130 4.32 -15.29 -14.87
CA ASN A 130 4.98 -14.85 -16.08
C ASN A 130 6.39 -14.32 -15.78
N LEU A 131 7.40 -15.16 -16.04
CA LEU A 131 8.81 -14.82 -15.80
C LEU A 131 9.27 -13.57 -16.54
N GLY A 132 8.73 -13.30 -17.75
CA GLY A 132 9.08 -12.11 -18.52
C GLY A 132 8.58 -10.82 -17.84
N LYS A 133 7.31 -10.80 -17.41
CA LYS A 133 6.75 -9.66 -16.66
C LYS A 133 7.48 -9.44 -15.34
N LEU A 134 7.80 -10.54 -14.64
CA LEU A 134 8.58 -10.49 -13.41
C LEU A 134 9.97 -9.88 -13.65
N ALA A 135 10.70 -10.33 -14.68
CA ALA A 135 12.01 -9.79 -15.02
C ALA A 135 11.96 -8.29 -15.34
N VAL A 136 10.96 -7.84 -16.12
CA VAL A 136 10.77 -6.42 -16.43
C VAL A 136 10.54 -5.60 -15.16
N PHE A 137 9.75 -6.09 -14.20
CA PHE A 137 9.54 -5.42 -12.92
C PHE A 137 10.86 -5.27 -12.13
N TRP A 138 11.66 -6.33 -12.03
CA TRP A 138 12.93 -6.28 -11.28
C TRP A 138 13.99 -5.40 -11.96
N ILE A 139 14.05 -5.40 -13.29
CA ILE A 139 14.93 -4.49 -14.05
C ILE A 139 14.50 -3.04 -13.81
N PHE A 140 13.20 -2.76 -13.92
CA PHE A 140 12.67 -1.42 -13.67
C PHE A 140 12.94 -0.96 -12.24
N GLN A 141 12.75 -1.84 -11.24
CA GLN A 141 13.08 -1.55 -9.85
C GLN A 141 14.58 -1.29 -9.67
N ALA A 142 15.46 -2.06 -10.31
CA ALA A 142 16.90 -1.85 -10.24
C ALA A 142 17.31 -0.48 -10.81
N VAL A 143 16.81 -0.13 -11.99
CA VAL A 143 17.05 1.18 -12.62
C VAL A 143 16.51 2.30 -11.74
N TRP A 144 15.33 2.13 -11.15
CA TRP A 144 14.72 3.12 -10.26
C TRP A 144 15.56 3.35 -9.00
N VAL A 145 15.91 2.28 -8.26
CA VAL A 145 16.73 2.39 -7.04
C VAL A 145 18.06 3.05 -7.34
N TRP A 146 18.75 2.61 -8.39
CA TRP A 146 20.05 3.16 -8.76
C TRP A 146 19.96 4.64 -9.12
N THR A 147 19.02 5.01 -10.00
CA THR A 147 18.83 6.39 -10.46
C THR A 147 18.50 7.34 -9.31
N VAL A 148 17.60 6.93 -8.42
CA VAL A 148 17.18 7.75 -7.27
C VAL A 148 18.30 7.89 -6.23
N SER A 149 19.20 6.90 -6.13
CA SER A 149 20.36 6.92 -5.22
C SER A 149 21.56 7.74 -5.74
N LEU A 150 21.55 8.16 -7.01
CA LEU A 150 22.70 8.85 -7.64
C LEU A 150 23.15 10.10 -6.87
N PRO A 151 22.27 11.01 -6.41
CA PRO A 151 22.76 12.23 -5.80
C PRO A 151 23.40 12.00 -4.43
N LEU A 152 22.91 11.02 -3.66
CA LEU A 152 23.59 10.57 -2.44
C LEU A 152 24.96 9.96 -2.78
N THR A 153 25.01 9.13 -3.82
CA THR A 153 26.26 8.50 -4.30
C THR A 153 27.30 9.57 -4.67
N ILE A 154 26.89 10.61 -5.39
CA ILE A 154 27.76 11.73 -5.78
C ILE A 154 28.26 12.51 -4.56
N VAL A 155 27.39 12.76 -3.57
CA VAL A 155 27.80 13.45 -2.33
C VAL A 155 28.76 12.59 -1.51
N ASN A 156 28.50 11.30 -1.39
CA ASN A 156 29.38 10.37 -0.67
C ASN A 156 30.70 10.12 -1.41
N ALA A 157 30.74 10.23 -2.75
CA ALA A 157 31.98 10.11 -3.53
C ALA A 157 32.88 11.36 -3.45
N SER A 158 32.32 12.52 -3.11
CA SER A 158 33.03 13.81 -3.12
C SER A 158 33.90 14.02 -1.87
N ASP A 159 35.15 14.43 -2.07
CA ASP A 159 36.07 14.90 -1.00
C ASP A 159 35.81 16.34 -0.56
N ARG A 160 34.86 17.04 -1.19
CA ARG A 160 34.56 18.44 -0.87
C ARG A 160 33.80 18.52 0.45
N ASN A 161 34.31 19.34 1.36
CA ASN A 161 33.64 19.71 2.62
C ASN A 161 33.31 21.22 2.66
N PRO A 162 32.43 21.73 1.79
CA PRO A 162 32.06 23.13 1.85
C PRO A 162 31.13 23.36 3.05
N SER A 163 31.20 24.56 3.63
CA SER A 163 30.35 24.97 4.75
C SER A 163 28.85 24.77 4.43
N ILE A 164 28.07 24.58 5.50
CA ILE A 164 26.62 24.43 5.40
C ILE A 164 26.01 25.72 4.87
N LYS A 165 25.16 25.57 3.87
CA LYS A 165 24.47 26.68 3.22
C LYS A 165 22.98 26.67 3.62
N PRO A 166 22.25 27.79 3.48
CA PRO A 166 20.82 27.83 3.74
C PRO A 166 20.00 26.76 2.99
N GLN A 167 20.45 26.36 1.79
CA GLN A 167 19.80 25.30 1.01
C GLN A 167 19.83 23.94 1.70
N ASP A 168 20.90 23.62 2.44
CA ASP A 168 21.00 22.38 3.21
C ASP A 168 19.91 22.34 4.32
N ILE A 169 19.77 23.47 5.03
CA ILE A 169 18.79 23.60 6.12
C ILE A 169 17.36 23.51 5.59
N ILE A 170 17.06 24.21 4.49
CA ILE A 170 15.76 24.13 3.82
C ILE A 170 15.47 22.67 3.41
N GLY A 171 16.46 21.98 2.83
CA GLY A 171 16.34 20.58 2.45
C GLY A 171 16.02 19.67 3.63
N TRP A 172 16.72 19.81 4.75
CA TRP A 172 16.46 18.99 5.94
C TRP A 172 15.09 19.26 6.56
N ILE A 173 14.64 20.53 6.57
CA ILE A 173 13.29 20.89 7.03
C ILE A 173 12.24 20.27 6.11
N MET A 174 12.39 20.39 4.79
CA MET A 174 11.47 19.80 3.82
C MET A 174 11.40 18.28 3.96
N TRP A 175 12.55 17.61 4.08
CA TRP A 175 12.62 16.17 4.32
C TRP A 175 11.92 15.79 5.64
N SER A 176 12.15 16.54 6.73
CA SER A 176 11.54 16.27 8.03
C SER A 176 10.01 16.43 8.01
N ILE A 177 9.51 17.42 7.27
CA ILE A 177 8.06 17.60 7.05
C ILE A 177 7.52 16.46 6.19
N GLY A 178 8.24 16.08 5.13
CA GLY A 178 7.88 15.00 4.22
C GLY A 178 7.68 13.67 4.95
N ILE A 179 8.69 13.24 5.70
CA ILE A 179 8.64 11.98 6.45
C ILE A 179 7.55 11.99 7.52
N SER A 180 7.30 13.14 8.14
CA SER A 180 6.23 13.30 9.13
C SER A 180 4.84 13.15 8.51
N ILE A 181 4.61 13.78 7.36
CA ILE A 181 3.33 13.66 6.63
C ILE A 181 3.15 12.23 6.14
N GLU A 182 4.19 11.62 5.57
CA GLU A 182 4.13 10.25 5.06
C GLU A 182 3.84 9.24 6.20
N ALA A 183 4.60 9.31 7.30
CA ALA A 183 4.39 8.48 8.48
C ALA A 183 2.99 8.62 9.05
N THR A 184 2.51 9.86 9.18
CA THR A 184 1.16 10.14 9.69
C THR A 184 0.08 9.61 8.75
N ALA A 185 0.23 9.82 7.43
CA ALA A 185 -0.72 9.35 6.44
C ALA A 185 -0.84 7.82 6.47
N ASP A 186 0.27 7.12 6.49
CA ASP A 186 0.30 5.66 6.50
C ASP A 186 -0.28 5.06 7.77
N GLN A 187 0.08 5.61 8.94
CA GLN A 187 -0.50 5.19 10.21
C GLN A 187 -2.02 5.44 10.25
N GLN A 188 -2.48 6.62 9.83
CA GLN A 188 -3.90 6.93 9.78
C GLN A 188 -4.65 5.97 8.86
N LYS A 189 -4.09 5.62 7.69
CA LYS A 189 -4.70 4.69 6.75
C LYS A 189 -4.73 3.26 7.29
N LEU A 190 -3.69 2.83 7.99
CA LEU A 190 -3.63 1.52 8.63
C LEU A 190 -4.67 1.40 9.75
N LEU A 191 -4.73 2.39 10.65
CA LEU A 191 -5.74 2.45 11.71
C LEU A 191 -7.16 2.52 11.15
N PHE A 192 -7.37 3.31 10.08
CA PHE A 192 -8.66 3.41 9.42
C PHE A 192 -9.11 2.06 8.86
N LYS A 193 -8.23 1.34 8.16
CA LYS A 193 -8.53 0.04 7.57
C LYS A 193 -8.74 -1.07 8.60
N ASN A 194 -8.03 -1.02 9.72
CA ASN A 194 -8.14 -2.04 10.77
C ASN A 194 -9.42 -1.88 11.63
N SER A 195 -10.10 -0.74 11.55
CA SER A 195 -11.36 -0.52 12.27
C SER A 195 -12.56 -1.20 11.59
N PRO A 196 -13.32 -2.05 12.29
CA PRO A 196 -14.52 -2.69 11.74
C PRO A 196 -15.59 -1.70 11.26
N ALA A 197 -15.68 -0.52 11.88
CA ALA A 197 -16.65 0.52 11.53
C ALA A 197 -16.40 1.19 10.15
N ASN A 198 -15.21 0.97 9.59
CA ASN A 198 -14.75 1.56 8.34
C ASN A 198 -14.73 0.57 7.17
N LYS A 199 -15.21 -0.66 7.37
CA LYS A 199 -15.33 -1.65 6.30
C LYS A 199 -16.16 -1.08 5.14
N GLY A 200 -15.65 -1.23 3.91
CA GLY A 200 -16.29 -0.71 2.70
C GLY A 200 -16.19 0.80 2.48
N LYS A 201 -15.48 1.55 3.34
CA LYS A 201 -15.31 3.01 3.22
C LYS A 201 -13.91 3.37 2.72
N TRP A 202 -13.76 4.55 2.13
CA TRP A 202 -12.46 5.15 1.82
C TRP A 202 -11.94 5.97 3.01
N CYS A 203 -10.61 6.05 3.14
CA CYS A 203 -10.00 6.83 4.21
C CYS A 203 -10.14 8.32 3.91
N ASN A 204 -10.87 9.04 4.76
CA ASN A 204 -11.03 10.49 4.73
C ASN A 204 -10.73 11.11 6.11
N ALA A 205 -9.82 10.49 6.88
CA ALA A 205 -9.46 10.91 8.23
C ALA A 205 -8.11 11.64 8.25
N GLY A 206 -7.96 12.61 9.16
CA GLY A 206 -6.70 13.34 9.36
C GLY A 206 -6.17 13.99 8.08
N VAL A 207 -4.93 13.68 7.70
CA VAL A 207 -4.27 14.27 6.52
C VAL A 207 -4.95 13.86 5.20
N TRP A 208 -5.68 12.73 5.19
CA TRP A 208 -6.47 12.27 4.04
C TRP A 208 -7.70 13.13 3.74
N LYS A 209 -8.04 14.09 4.61
CA LYS A 209 -9.06 15.12 4.33
C LYS A 209 -8.54 16.20 3.39
N TYR A 210 -7.24 16.49 3.46
CA TYR A 210 -6.62 17.61 2.76
C TYR A 210 -5.99 17.18 1.42
N SER A 211 -5.59 15.92 1.31
CA SER A 211 -5.10 15.32 0.07
C SER A 211 -5.62 13.89 -0.05
N ARG A 212 -5.84 13.42 -1.29
CA ARG A 212 -6.19 12.03 -1.58
C ARG A 212 -4.99 11.09 -1.48
N HIS A 213 -3.76 11.61 -1.65
CA HIS A 213 -2.51 10.86 -1.54
C HIS A 213 -1.47 11.65 -0.73
N PRO A 214 -1.73 11.94 0.56
CA PRO A 214 -0.81 12.72 1.39
C PRO A 214 0.53 12.00 1.63
N ASN A 215 0.55 10.67 1.59
CA ASN A 215 1.78 9.88 1.69
C ASN A 215 2.73 10.16 0.50
N TYR A 216 2.20 10.21 -0.74
CA TYR A 216 3.01 10.55 -1.91
C TYR A 216 3.44 12.02 -1.94
N PHE A 217 2.69 12.92 -1.30
CA PHE A 217 3.15 14.28 -1.10
C PHE A 217 4.36 14.34 -0.16
N GLY A 218 4.33 13.57 0.93
CA GLY A 218 5.46 13.42 1.84
C GLY A 218 6.71 12.91 1.12
N GLU A 219 6.58 11.79 0.40
CA GLU A 219 7.63 11.20 -0.41
C GLU A 219 8.19 12.21 -1.44
N GLY A 220 7.30 12.91 -2.17
CA GLY A 220 7.72 13.95 -3.12
C GLY A 220 8.49 15.10 -2.46
N ALA A 221 8.12 15.51 -1.24
CA ALA A 221 8.80 16.57 -0.51
C ALA A 221 10.21 16.17 -0.03
N GLU A 222 10.40 14.90 0.32
CA GLU A 222 11.71 14.34 0.67
C GLU A 222 12.66 14.37 -0.54
N TRP A 223 12.17 13.97 -1.71
CA TRP A 223 12.97 13.85 -2.93
C TRP A 223 13.10 15.16 -3.72
N LEU A 224 12.26 16.17 -3.49
CA LEU A 224 12.40 17.52 -4.07
C LEU A 224 13.76 18.17 -3.79
N VAL A 225 14.45 17.71 -2.75
CA VAL A 225 15.78 18.17 -2.32
C VAL A 225 16.91 17.61 -3.20
N VAL A 226 16.63 16.57 -4.00
CA VAL A 226 17.64 15.71 -4.62
C VAL A 226 17.26 15.49 -6.09
N PHE A 227 18.01 15.91 -7.12
CA PHE A 227 17.74 15.88 -8.59
C PHE A 227 16.91 14.70 -9.21
N GLY A 228 16.60 13.65 -8.48
CA GLY A 228 15.55 12.68 -8.75
C GLY A 228 14.05 13.09 -8.64
N PRO A 229 13.56 14.32 -8.31
CA PRO A 229 12.13 14.53 -8.22
C PRO A 229 11.46 14.42 -9.57
N ILE A 230 12.13 14.72 -10.69
CA ILE A 230 11.47 14.62 -12.01
C ILE A 230 11.12 13.17 -12.31
N PHE A 231 12.09 12.26 -12.17
CA PHE A 231 11.84 10.84 -12.45
C PHE A 231 10.81 10.23 -11.49
N LEU A 232 10.95 10.46 -10.18
CA LEU A 232 10.02 9.93 -9.18
C LEU A 232 8.61 10.55 -9.33
N THR A 233 8.53 11.87 -9.51
CA THR A 233 7.25 12.58 -9.69
C THR A 233 6.55 12.12 -10.96
N LEU A 234 7.26 11.92 -12.07
CA LEU A 234 6.66 11.40 -13.30
C LEU A 234 6.11 9.98 -13.10
N LEU A 235 6.85 9.10 -12.42
CA LEU A 235 6.38 7.75 -12.13
C LEU A 235 5.14 7.75 -11.22
N LEU A 236 5.15 8.57 -10.17
CA LEU A 236 4.03 8.68 -9.24
C LEU A 236 2.78 9.29 -9.89
N LEU A 237 2.93 10.32 -10.72
CA LEU A 237 1.80 11.03 -11.34
C LEU A 237 1.23 10.29 -12.56
N PHE A 238 2.05 9.56 -13.33
CA PHE A 238 1.63 9.06 -14.64
C PHE A 238 1.66 7.53 -14.82
N VAL A 239 2.41 6.80 -13.99
CA VAL A 239 2.63 5.36 -14.22
C VAL A 239 2.03 4.50 -13.12
N SER A 240 2.71 4.38 -11.98
CA SER A 240 2.45 3.32 -10.99
C SER A 240 1.85 3.82 -9.68
N GLY A 241 1.94 5.12 -9.40
CA GLY A 241 1.44 5.71 -8.16
C GLY A 241 -0.05 6.04 -8.25
N ILE A 242 -0.36 7.33 -8.32
CA ILE A 242 -1.71 7.89 -8.25
C ILE A 242 -2.68 7.27 -9.27
N PRO A 243 -2.33 7.07 -10.57
CA PRO A 243 -3.28 6.55 -11.56
C PRO A 243 -3.88 5.20 -11.18
N LEU A 244 -3.05 4.25 -10.73
CA LEU A 244 -3.47 2.90 -10.38
C LEU A 244 -4.34 2.90 -9.11
N LEU A 245 -3.99 3.72 -8.12
CA LEU A 245 -4.79 3.84 -6.90
C LEU A 245 -6.13 4.52 -7.14
N GLU A 246 -6.16 5.58 -7.96
CA GLU A 246 -7.40 6.26 -8.34
C GLU A 246 -8.32 5.32 -9.12
N GLU A 247 -7.79 4.55 -10.08
CA GLU A 247 -8.59 3.58 -10.83
C GLU A 247 -9.15 2.48 -9.92
N SER A 248 -8.35 1.96 -8.99
CA SER A 248 -8.79 0.96 -8.02
C SER A 248 -9.86 1.52 -7.07
N ALA A 249 -9.73 2.77 -6.64
CA ALA A 249 -10.70 3.43 -5.78
C ALA A 249 -12.00 3.75 -6.53
N ASP A 250 -11.92 4.20 -7.79
CA ASP A 250 -13.10 4.43 -8.64
C ASP A 250 -13.88 3.14 -8.90
N LYS A 251 -13.19 2.02 -9.13
CA LYS A 251 -13.84 0.70 -9.29
C LYS A 251 -14.62 0.29 -8.03
N ARG A 252 -14.10 0.58 -6.84
CA ARG A 252 -14.71 0.19 -5.55
C ARG A 252 -15.80 1.16 -5.08
N PHE A 253 -15.58 2.45 -5.26
CA PHE A 253 -16.35 3.50 -4.59
C PHE A 253 -17.01 4.49 -5.55
N GLY A 254 -16.71 4.45 -6.86
CA GLY A 254 -17.19 5.42 -7.85
C GLY A 254 -18.71 5.51 -8.00
N SER A 255 -19.44 4.43 -7.67
CA SER A 255 -20.90 4.41 -7.66
C SER A 255 -21.51 5.22 -6.50
N MET A 256 -20.76 5.44 -5.41
CA MET A 256 -21.23 6.17 -4.23
C MET A 256 -21.16 7.69 -4.41
N ALA A 257 -22.28 8.38 -4.14
CA ALA A 257 -22.37 9.83 -4.28
C ALA A 257 -21.39 10.57 -3.35
N GLU A 258 -21.26 10.11 -2.12
CA GLU A 258 -20.36 10.67 -1.11
C GLU A 258 -18.88 10.59 -1.54
N TYR A 259 -18.47 9.48 -2.17
CA TYR A 259 -17.10 9.33 -2.68
C TYR A 259 -16.82 10.31 -3.81
N ARG A 260 -17.78 10.50 -4.73
CA ARG A 260 -17.64 11.50 -5.81
C ARG A 260 -17.53 12.92 -5.27
N ILE A 261 -18.26 13.25 -4.21
CA ILE A 261 -18.14 14.55 -3.54
C ILE A 261 -16.74 14.70 -2.96
N TYR A 262 -16.28 13.72 -2.17
CA TYR A 262 -14.92 13.69 -1.61
C TYR A 262 -13.86 13.90 -2.70
N LYS A 263 -13.93 13.14 -3.79
CA LYS A 263 -12.98 13.23 -4.91
C LYS A 263 -12.96 14.61 -5.58
N ASN A 264 -14.11 15.29 -5.67
CA ASN A 264 -14.21 16.61 -6.29
C ASN A 264 -13.70 17.76 -5.38
N ILE A 265 -13.79 17.59 -4.06
CA ILE A 265 -13.41 18.61 -3.08
C ILE A 265 -12.04 18.35 -2.43
N THR A 266 -11.39 17.23 -2.70
CA THR A 266 -10.08 16.89 -2.12
C THR A 266 -9.01 16.80 -3.21
N SER A 267 -7.95 17.58 -3.03
CA SER A 267 -6.78 17.62 -3.92
C SER A 267 -6.13 16.24 -4.08
N PRO A 268 -5.65 15.86 -5.28
CA PRO A 268 -4.97 14.58 -5.49
C PRO A 268 -3.68 14.46 -4.68
N LEU A 269 -2.83 15.49 -4.71
CA LEU A 269 -1.48 15.43 -4.13
C LEU A 269 -1.24 16.53 -3.09
N VAL A 270 -1.36 17.80 -3.48
CA VAL A 270 -1.02 18.94 -2.62
C VAL A 270 -2.06 19.11 -1.49
N PRO A 271 -1.69 19.03 -0.20
CA PRO A 271 -2.64 19.16 0.90
C PRO A 271 -3.31 20.54 0.91
N LEU A 272 -4.63 20.57 0.75
CA LEU A 272 -5.45 21.79 0.75
C LEU A 272 -6.77 21.58 1.49
N PRO A 273 -7.28 22.58 2.23
CA PRO A 273 -8.60 22.50 2.83
C PRO A 273 -9.70 22.27 1.77
N PRO A 274 -10.66 21.35 2.00
CA PRO A 274 -11.71 21.04 1.02
C PRO A 274 -12.53 22.26 0.57
N ALA A 275 -12.75 23.21 1.49
CA ALA A 275 -13.46 24.45 1.20
C ALA A 275 -12.72 25.37 0.22
N VAL A 276 -11.38 25.27 0.17
CA VAL A 276 -10.55 26.02 -0.78
C VAL A 276 -10.51 25.27 -2.10
N TYR A 277 -10.15 23.99 -2.08
CA TYR A 277 -10.03 23.18 -3.29
C TYR A 277 -11.34 23.10 -4.08
N GLY A 278 -12.47 22.89 -3.40
CA GLY A 278 -13.79 22.81 -4.03
C GLY A 278 -14.21 24.06 -4.80
N ARG A 279 -13.66 25.24 -4.48
CA ARG A 279 -13.98 26.52 -5.13
C ARG A 279 -13.06 26.86 -6.31
N LEU A 280 -11.96 26.13 -6.49
CA LEU A 280 -11.00 26.42 -7.56
C LEU A 280 -11.53 25.97 -8.93
N PRO A 281 -11.27 26.74 -10.01
CA PRO A 281 -11.68 26.35 -11.35
C PRO A 281 -10.86 25.14 -11.84
N ALA A 282 -11.45 24.33 -12.72
CA ALA A 282 -10.85 23.07 -13.19
C ALA A 282 -9.47 23.27 -13.85
N TRP A 283 -9.30 24.33 -14.65
CA TRP A 283 -8.02 24.62 -15.31
C TRP A 283 -6.89 24.86 -14.28
N PHE A 284 -7.21 25.51 -13.15
CA PHE A 284 -6.24 25.78 -12.10
C PHE A 284 -5.86 24.50 -11.35
N LYS A 285 -6.85 23.65 -11.07
CA LYS A 285 -6.62 22.33 -10.45
C LYS A 285 -5.70 21.46 -11.31
N VAL A 286 -5.89 21.45 -12.63
CA VAL A 286 -5.05 20.71 -13.57
C VAL A 286 -3.62 21.29 -13.59
N ALA A 287 -3.50 22.61 -13.72
CA ALA A 287 -2.21 23.27 -13.92
C ALA A 287 -1.31 23.28 -12.67
N PHE A 288 -1.88 23.48 -11.48
CA PHE A 288 -1.10 23.71 -10.25
C PHE A 288 -1.28 22.66 -9.18
N LEU A 289 -2.34 21.86 -9.24
CA LEU A 289 -2.68 20.87 -8.20
C LEU A 289 -2.69 19.43 -8.73
N PHE A 290 -2.20 19.23 -9.96
CA PHE A 290 -2.04 17.95 -10.61
C PHE A 290 -3.34 17.15 -10.78
N GLU A 291 -4.51 17.79 -10.84
CA GLU A 291 -5.79 17.12 -11.09
C GLU A 291 -5.92 16.73 -12.57
N PHE A 292 -5.18 15.70 -13.00
CA PHE A 292 -5.18 15.28 -14.39
C PHE A 292 -6.46 14.50 -14.75
N PRO A 293 -6.98 14.65 -15.99
CA PRO A 293 -8.16 13.91 -16.44
C PRO A 293 -8.02 12.38 -16.34
N LEU A 294 -6.77 11.88 -16.39
CA LEU A 294 -6.46 10.46 -16.28
C LEU A 294 -6.85 9.85 -14.92
N TYR A 295 -6.97 10.66 -13.86
CA TYR A 295 -7.39 10.23 -12.53
C TYR A 295 -8.90 10.00 -12.40
N SER A 296 -9.70 10.42 -13.38
CA SER A 296 -11.16 10.34 -13.32
C SER A 296 -11.71 9.54 -14.51
N ARG A 297 -11.27 8.28 -14.65
CA ARG A 297 -11.77 7.38 -15.70
C ARG A 297 -13.20 6.94 -15.37
N LYS A 298 -14.13 7.20 -16.29
CA LYS A 298 -15.52 6.74 -16.13
C LYS A 298 -15.60 5.21 -16.26
N PRO A 299 -16.45 4.53 -15.47
CA PRO A 299 -16.73 3.12 -15.67
C PRO A 299 -17.23 2.87 -17.10
N ILE A 300 -16.78 1.78 -17.73
CA ILE A 300 -17.16 1.38 -19.10
C ILE A 300 -18.69 1.27 -19.25
N SER A 301 -19.42 0.94 -18.17
CA SER A 301 -20.88 0.90 -18.14
C SER A 301 -21.55 2.26 -18.45
N GLN A 302 -20.92 3.38 -18.09
CA GLN A 302 -21.40 4.73 -18.41
C GLN A 302 -20.94 5.25 -19.78
N GLN A 303 -19.84 4.71 -20.32
CA GLN A 303 -19.43 5.01 -21.70
C GLN A 303 -20.36 4.34 -22.72
N LYS A 304 -20.77 3.09 -22.48
CA LYS A 304 -21.75 2.40 -23.33
C LYS A 304 -23.12 3.09 -23.34
N THR A 305 -23.57 3.64 -22.20
CA THR A 305 -24.84 4.40 -22.13
C THR A 305 -24.77 5.74 -22.85
N LYS A 306 -23.62 6.45 -22.84
CA LYS A 306 -23.48 7.67 -23.65
C LYS A 306 -23.35 7.41 -25.14
N ALA A 307 -22.65 6.35 -25.55
CA ALA A 307 -22.61 5.93 -26.94
C ALA A 307 -24.00 5.49 -27.45
N SER A 308 -24.78 4.79 -26.60
CA SER A 308 -26.16 4.39 -26.89
C SER A 308 -27.14 5.56 -26.85
N ALA A 309 -26.99 6.52 -25.93
CA ALA A 309 -27.80 7.74 -25.89
C ALA A 309 -27.53 8.65 -27.10
N HIS A 310 -26.28 8.77 -27.53
CA HIS A 310 -25.94 9.52 -28.74
C HIS A 310 -26.45 8.82 -30.02
N PHE A 311 -26.57 7.49 -30.02
CA PHE A 311 -27.21 6.74 -31.11
C PHE A 311 -28.74 6.89 -31.09
N ARG A 312 -29.36 6.98 -29.90
CA ARG A 312 -30.82 7.15 -29.74
C ARG A 312 -31.31 8.55 -30.11
N GLU A 313 -30.50 9.59 -29.91
CA GLU A 313 -30.80 10.97 -30.34
C GLU A 313 -30.72 11.18 -31.86
N ARG A 314 -30.03 10.30 -32.62
CA ARG A 314 -29.98 10.39 -34.09
C ARG A 314 -31.13 9.68 -34.81
N LEU A 315 -31.93 8.87 -34.11
CA LEU A 315 -32.99 8.06 -34.72
C LEU A 315 -34.42 8.55 -34.45
N PHE A 316 -34.64 9.50 -33.54
CA PHE A 316 -35.96 10.07 -33.28
C PHE A 316 -35.87 11.57 -32.92
N PRO A 317 -36.01 12.48 -33.89
CA PRO A 317 -36.16 13.90 -33.61
C PRO A 317 -37.63 14.15 -33.25
N VAL A 318 -37.96 14.15 -31.95
CA VAL A 318 -39.26 14.65 -31.51
C VAL A 318 -39.05 16.05 -30.95
N HIS A 319 -39.28 17.05 -31.80
CA HIS A 319 -39.54 18.41 -31.36
C HIS A 319 -40.94 18.48 -30.73
N PRO A 320 -41.06 19.18 -29.60
CA PRO A 320 -42.01 20.29 -29.59
C PRO A 320 -41.40 21.61 -29.10
N LEU A 321 -41.99 22.68 -29.63
CA LEU A 321 -41.73 24.11 -29.48
C LEU A 321 -42.01 24.66 -28.05
N PRO A 322 -41.65 25.95 -27.77
CA PRO A 322 -41.38 26.46 -26.44
C PRO A 322 -42.62 27.05 -25.75
N CYS A 323 -42.70 26.90 -24.43
CA CYS A 323 -43.59 27.71 -23.59
C CYS A 323 -42.79 28.67 -22.73
N VAL A 324 -42.95 29.94 -23.05
CA VAL A 324 -42.69 31.11 -22.22
C VAL A 324 -43.62 31.08 -21.00
N HIS A 325 -43.11 31.28 -19.79
CA HIS A 325 -43.84 32.04 -18.78
C HIS A 325 -42.94 32.69 -17.72
N LEU A 326 -43.24 33.97 -17.52
CA LEU A 326 -42.78 34.96 -16.55
C LEU A 326 -42.58 34.49 -15.10
N GLY A 327 -41.52 35.00 -14.47
CA GLY A 327 -41.64 36.02 -13.42
C GLY A 327 -41.84 35.56 -11.97
N MET A 328 -40.86 35.92 -11.12
CA MET A 328 -40.97 36.71 -9.87
C MET A 328 -39.76 36.38 -8.98
N ALA A 329 -38.73 37.23 -8.93
CA ALA A 329 -38.60 38.41 -8.08
C ALA A 329 -38.40 38.08 -6.58
N GLY A 330 -37.14 38.23 -6.14
CA GLY A 330 -36.73 38.17 -4.73
C GLY A 330 -35.36 38.83 -4.53
N ARG A 331 -35.36 40.17 -4.53
CA ARG A 331 -34.31 41.07 -3.99
C ARG A 331 -33.96 40.66 -2.53
N ARG A 332 -32.81 40.90 -1.92
CA ARG A 332 -31.92 42.08 -1.92
C ARG A 332 -30.63 41.72 -1.12
N THR A 333 -29.48 42.14 -1.67
CA THR A 333 -28.32 42.81 -1.01
C THR A 333 -27.91 42.47 0.43
N HIS A 334 -26.62 42.15 0.65
CA HIS A 334 -25.74 42.91 1.57
C HIS A 334 -24.24 42.66 1.25
N SER A 335 -23.48 43.74 1.37
CA SER A 335 -22.08 43.99 0.98
C SER A 335 -21.03 43.25 1.84
N PRO A 336 -19.74 43.21 1.43
CA PRO A 336 -18.70 42.40 2.07
C PRO A 336 -18.00 43.14 3.22
N PRO A 337 -17.19 42.43 4.02
CA PRO A 337 -15.93 43.02 4.43
C PRO A 337 -14.72 42.10 4.21
N GLN A 338 -13.77 42.64 3.46
CA GLN A 338 -12.34 42.77 3.77
C GLN A 338 -11.59 41.54 4.32
N LEU A 339 -10.82 40.98 3.39
CA LEU A 339 -9.50 40.42 3.52
C LEU A 339 -8.70 40.95 4.74
N ASN A 340 -8.30 40.05 5.64
CA ASN A 340 -7.11 40.26 6.45
C ASN A 340 -6.31 38.96 6.53
N LEU A 341 -5.14 39.04 5.93
CA LEU A 341 -4.09 38.04 5.87
C LEU A 341 -3.33 38.08 7.20
N ALA A 342 -3.37 37.01 7.99
CA ALA A 342 -2.43 36.81 9.09
C ALA A 342 -2.22 35.31 9.33
N VAL A 343 -1.08 34.83 8.85
CA VAL A 343 -0.49 33.53 9.16
C VAL A 343 0.04 33.58 10.59
N PRO A 344 -0.08 32.47 11.36
CA PRO A 344 1.14 31.78 11.75
C PRO A 344 1.00 30.26 11.59
N PHE A 345 1.75 29.72 10.63
CA PHE A 345 1.91 28.28 10.34
C PHE A 345 3.05 27.68 11.18
N LEU A 346 3.37 28.26 12.34
CA LEU A 346 4.61 27.96 13.08
C LEU A 346 4.37 27.67 14.58
N ALA A 347 3.30 26.97 14.91
CA ALA A 347 3.01 26.55 16.29
C ALA A 347 2.36 25.14 16.38
N LEU A 348 2.69 24.24 15.45
CA LEU A 348 2.27 22.84 15.50
C LEU A 348 3.46 21.88 15.33
N LEU A 349 4.61 22.24 15.93
CA LEU A 349 5.86 21.48 15.87
C LEU A 349 6.34 20.99 17.26
N LEU A 350 5.51 21.09 18.31
CA LEU A 350 5.94 20.72 19.68
C LEU A 350 4.93 19.88 20.49
N SER A 351 3.99 19.16 19.85
CA SER A 351 3.00 18.37 20.61
C SER A 351 2.67 17.00 20.03
N VAL A 352 3.68 16.22 19.62
CA VAL A 352 3.49 14.77 19.40
C VAL A 352 4.63 13.98 20.02
N THR A 353 4.65 13.95 21.36
CA THR A 353 5.28 12.87 22.12
C THR A 353 4.18 12.17 22.92
N THR A 354 3.54 11.16 22.33
CA THR A 354 2.71 10.22 23.09
C THR A 354 3.50 8.94 23.35
N PRO A 355 3.57 8.44 24.59
CA PRO A 355 4.37 7.28 24.94
C PRO A 355 3.76 6.00 24.36
N VAL A 356 4.62 5.17 23.76
CA VAL A 356 4.30 3.82 23.30
C VAL A 356 3.95 2.97 24.52
N HIS A 357 2.66 2.70 24.74
CA HIS A 357 2.23 1.61 25.61
C HIS A 357 2.19 0.34 24.78
N GLY A 358 3.03 -0.64 25.16
CA GLY A 358 3.09 -1.94 24.52
C GLY A 358 1.74 -2.64 24.55
N LEU A 359 1.31 -3.13 23.38
CA LEU A 359 0.13 -3.98 23.27
C LEU A 359 0.52 -5.39 23.71
N ASN A 360 0.02 -5.80 24.88
CA ASN A 360 0.16 -7.16 25.40
C ASN A 360 -0.74 -8.08 24.55
N ILE A 361 -0.18 -8.76 23.55
CA ILE A 361 -0.89 -9.79 22.80
C ILE A 361 -0.88 -11.04 23.67
N GLY A 362 -1.99 -11.27 24.38
CA GLY A 362 -2.28 -12.56 25.01
C GLY A 362 -2.45 -13.63 23.93
N VAL A 363 -1.33 -14.17 23.45
CA VAL A 363 -1.27 -15.43 22.74
C VAL A 363 -1.67 -16.50 23.75
N ARG A 364 -2.91 -17.00 23.66
CA ARG A 364 -3.22 -18.30 24.27
C ARG A 364 -2.46 -19.35 23.47
N SER A 365 -1.62 -20.06 24.21
CA SER A 365 -0.78 -21.17 23.80
C SER A 365 -1.49 -22.15 22.85
N VAL A 366 -0.80 -22.48 21.76
CA VAL A 366 -1.02 -23.73 21.04
C VAL A 366 -0.32 -24.80 21.86
N ASP A 367 -1.10 -25.65 22.54
CA ASP A 367 -0.57 -26.90 23.10
C ASP A 367 -0.39 -27.93 21.97
N PRO A 368 0.78 -28.60 21.87
CA PRO A 368 0.99 -29.67 20.92
C PRO A 368 0.45 -30.97 21.54
N GLY A 369 -0.79 -31.31 21.22
CA GLY A 369 -1.43 -32.53 21.69
C GLY A 369 -2.52 -32.99 20.75
N ILE A 370 -2.22 -34.03 19.96
CA ILE A 370 -3.22 -34.80 19.23
C ILE A 370 -4.18 -35.40 20.25
N THR A 371 -5.41 -34.92 20.30
CA THR A 371 -6.55 -35.67 20.83
C THR A 371 -7.82 -35.18 20.15
N THR A 372 -8.55 -36.12 19.56
CA THR A 372 -9.84 -35.96 18.88
C THR A 372 -10.82 -35.12 19.70
N SER A 373 -10.94 -33.83 19.39
CA SER A 373 -11.89 -32.91 20.02
C SER A 373 -13.18 -32.85 19.20
N LYS A 374 -14.32 -33.00 19.88
CA LYS A 374 -15.68 -32.98 19.35
C LYS A 374 -15.88 -31.87 18.31
N GLN A 375 -16.31 -32.23 17.10
CA GLN A 375 -16.75 -31.31 16.05
C GLN A 375 -17.75 -30.30 16.63
N GLN A 376 -17.35 -29.03 16.65
CA GLN A 376 -18.19 -27.94 17.11
C GLN A 376 -19.15 -27.56 15.98
N CYS A 377 -20.34 -28.17 15.96
CA CYS A 377 -21.39 -27.91 14.97
C CYS A 377 -22.25 -26.69 15.34
N SER A 378 -22.82 -26.01 14.34
CA SER A 378 -23.64 -24.81 14.53
C SER A 378 -25.12 -25.12 14.73
N ARG A 379 -25.77 -24.41 15.67
CA ARG A 379 -27.25 -24.38 15.83
C ARG A 379 -27.84 -23.00 15.54
N LYS A 380 -27.01 -22.02 15.20
CA LYS A 380 -27.38 -20.62 15.07
C LYS A 380 -27.10 -20.13 13.65
N CYS A 381 -28.03 -19.34 13.10
CA CYS A 381 -27.85 -18.68 11.83
C CYS A 381 -26.85 -17.54 11.99
N GLU A 382 -25.61 -17.77 11.57
CA GLU A 382 -24.56 -16.78 11.58
C GLU A 382 -24.54 -15.97 10.28
N SER A 383 -24.01 -14.76 10.35
CA SER A 383 -23.84 -13.88 9.20
C SER A 383 -22.56 -13.07 9.40
N ASP A 384 -21.46 -13.79 9.59
CA ASP A 384 -20.16 -13.24 9.95
C ASP A 384 -19.16 -13.46 8.80
N HIS A 385 -18.25 -12.50 8.63
CA HIS A 385 -17.19 -12.55 7.60
C HIS A 385 -17.71 -12.82 6.17
N CYS A 386 -18.87 -12.23 5.82
CA CYS A 386 -19.61 -12.41 4.56
C CYS A 386 -18.79 -12.36 3.25
N THR A 387 -17.64 -11.69 3.27
CA THR A 387 -16.79 -11.43 2.09
C THR A 387 -15.39 -12.01 2.20
N VAL A 388 -15.11 -12.78 3.25
CA VAL A 388 -13.77 -13.32 3.52
C VAL A 388 -13.84 -14.85 3.53
N PRO A 389 -13.61 -15.52 2.39
CA PRO A 389 -13.91 -16.94 2.24
C PRO A 389 -13.31 -17.88 3.31
N PRO A 390 -12.06 -17.70 3.79
CA PRO A 390 -11.50 -18.54 4.87
C PRO A 390 -12.23 -18.44 6.22
N PHE A 391 -12.94 -17.34 6.47
CA PHE A 391 -13.60 -17.08 7.75
C PHE A 391 -15.12 -16.95 7.62
N LEU A 392 -15.65 -17.07 6.40
CA LEU A 392 -17.06 -16.90 6.08
C LEU A 392 -17.90 -17.91 6.87
N ARG A 393 -18.88 -17.39 7.62
CA ARG A 393 -19.89 -18.19 8.32
C ARG A 393 -21.26 -17.58 8.02
N TYR A 394 -21.99 -18.26 7.14
CA TYR A 394 -23.31 -17.85 6.71
C TYR A 394 -24.32 -18.97 6.99
N GLY A 395 -25.45 -18.62 7.60
CA GLY A 395 -26.43 -19.60 8.04
C GLY A 395 -25.84 -20.55 9.08
N LYS A 396 -26.14 -21.83 8.97
CA LYS A 396 -25.55 -22.89 9.83
C LYS A 396 -24.53 -23.74 9.10
N TYR A 397 -24.53 -23.71 7.77
CA TYR A 397 -23.84 -24.69 6.92
C TYR A 397 -22.86 -24.04 5.93
N CYS A 398 -22.99 -22.75 5.60
CA CYS A 398 -22.06 -22.14 4.65
C CYS A 398 -20.78 -21.66 5.34
N GLY A 399 -19.69 -22.41 5.22
CA GLY A 399 -18.35 -21.99 5.63
C GLY A 399 -17.31 -23.12 5.57
N ILE A 400 -16.03 -22.76 5.50
CA ILE A 400 -14.95 -23.76 5.50
C ILE A 400 -14.80 -24.35 6.91
N LEU A 401 -14.81 -25.68 7.01
CA LEU A 401 -14.75 -26.42 8.28
C LEU A 401 -15.84 -25.96 9.28
N TYR A 402 -17.00 -25.58 8.75
CA TYR A 402 -18.13 -25.06 9.51
C TYR A 402 -19.41 -25.70 8.98
N SER A 403 -20.15 -26.40 9.85
CA SER A 403 -21.38 -27.09 9.46
C SER A 403 -22.39 -27.14 10.61
N GLY A 404 -23.65 -27.36 10.30
CA GLY A 404 -24.75 -27.40 11.25
C GLY A 404 -24.82 -28.71 12.04
N CYS A 405 -25.45 -28.68 13.22
CA CYS A 405 -25.65 -29.90 14.01
C CYS A 405 -26.69 -30.84 13.37
N PRO A 406 -26.58 -32.16 13.58
CA PRO A 406 -27.56 -33.11 13.06
C PRO A 406 -29.01 -32.75 13.44
N GLY A 407 -29.88 -32.69 12.43
CA GLY A 407 -31.31 -32.36 12.60
C GLY A 407 -31.64 -30.86 12.56
N GLU A 408 -30.63 -29.98 12.47
CA GLU A 408 -30.87 -28.53 12.33
C GLU A 408 -31.36 -28.18 10.92
N LYS A 409 -32.46 -27.41 10.83
CA LYS A 409 -32.94 -26.90 9.54
C LYS A 409 -32.04 -25.75 9.05
N PRO A 410 -31.83 -25.61 7.73
CA PRO A 410 -31.11 -24.48 7.15
C PRO A 410 -31.88 -23.18 7.36
N CYS A 411 -31.14 -22.08 7.44
CA CYS A 411 -31.65 -20.75 7.74
C CYS A 411 -32.38 -20.10 6.54
N ASP A 412 -31.91 -20.38 5.32
CA ASP A 412 -32.52 -19.94 4.08
C ASP A 412 -32.17 -20.88 2.91
N ALA A 413 -32.49 -20.48 1.69
CA ALA A 413 -32.26 -21.29 0.50
C ALA A 413 -30.76 -21.47 0.15
N LEU A 414 -29.92 -20.47 0.44
CA LEU A 414 -28.47 -20.58 0.23
C LEU A 414 -27.85 -21.53 1.26
N ASP A 415 -28.24 -21.40 2.52
CA ASP A 415 -27.82 -22.29 3.60
C ASP A 415 -28.27 -23.74 3.36
N ALA A 416 -29.41 -23.93 2.69
CA ALA A 416 -29.87 -25.25 2.25
C ALA A 416 -28.94 -25.86 1.18
N CYS A 417 -28.43 -25.06 0.24
CA CYS A 417 -27.43 -25.54 -0.73
C CYS A 417 -26.15 -25.98 -0.01
N CYS A 418 -25.67 -25.21 0.97
CA CYS A 418 -24.47 -25.54 1.74
C CYS A 418 -24.65 -26.82 2.58
N MET A 419 -25.83 -27.01 3.19
CA MET A 419 -26.16 -28.24 3.92
C MET A 419 -26.06 -29.48 3.02
N VAL A 420 -26.52 -29.39 1.77
CA VAL A 420 -26.44 -30.50 0.81
C VAL A 420 -25.00 -30.74 0.36
N HIS A 421 -24.23 -29.67 0.12
CA HIS A 421 -22.83 -29.75 -0.26
C HIS A 421 -21.98 -30.42 0.83
N ASP A 422 -22.13 -29.99 2.09
CA ASP A 422 -21.46 -30.57 3.25
C ASP A 422 -21.73 -32.07 3.36
N ALA A 423 -23.01 -32.47 3.23
CA ALA A 423 -23.40 -33.87 3.27
C ALA A 423 -22.78 -34.69 2.12
N CYS A 424 -22.71 -34.11 0.91
CA CYS A 424 -22.07 -34.73 -0.26
C CYS A 424 -20.57 -34.94 -0.04
N VAL A 425 -19.87 -33.89 0.40
CA VAL A 425 -18.42 -33.93 0.69
C VAL A 425 -18.13 -34.92 1.82
N GLN A 426 -18.96 -34.94 2.88
CA GLN A 426 -18.80 -35.88 3.99
C GLN A 426 -19.02 -37.33 3.55
N ALA A 427 -20.01 -37.60 2.71
CA ALA A 427 -20.28 -38.94 2.19
C ALA A 427 -19.16 -39.47 1.29
N LYS A 428 -18.49 -38.57 0.54
CA LYS A 428 -17.40 -38.94 -0.37
C LYS A 428 -15.99 -38.83 0.24
N HIS A 429 -15.87 -38.21 1.41
CA HIS A 429 -14.59 -37.82 2.02
C HIS A 429 -13.67 -37.01 1.09
N ASP A 430 -14.26 -36.26 0.17
CA ASP A 430 -13.53 -35.50 -0.85
C ASP A 430 -14.21 -34.16 -1.12
N TYR A 431 -13.55 -33.08 -0.72
CA TYR A 431 -14.02 -31.71 -0.94
C TYR A 431 -13.73 -31.20 -2.37
N LEU A 432 -12.90 -31.91 -3.15
CA LEU A 432 -12.61 -31.62 -4.56
C LEU A 432 -13.52 -32.39 -5.53
N SER A 433 -14.44 -33.21 -5.02
CA SER A 433 -15.42 -33.97 -5.81
C SER A 433 -16.14 -33.07 -6.82
N GLN A 434 -15.94 -33.35 -8.11
CA GLN A 434 -16.55 -32.58 -9.20
C GLN A 434 -18.08 -32.59 -9.10
N GLU A 435 -18.66 -33.76 -8.81
CA GLU A 435 -20.11 -33.91 -8.67
C GLU A 435 -20.68 -33.05 -7.52
N CYS A 436 -20.01 -33.02 -6.35
CA CYS A 436 -20.50 -32.23 -5.22
C CYS A 436 -20.44 -30.73 -5.53
N ASN A 437 -19.34 -30.29 -6.13
CA ASN A 437 -19.09 -28.89 -6.43
C ASN A 437 -19.96 -28.37 -7.60
N GLU A 438 -20.16 -29.16 -8.68
CA GLU A 438 -21.06 -28.79 -9.79
C GLU A 438 -22.52 -28.73 -9.34
N ASN A 439 -22.99 -29.71 -8.55
CA ASN A 439 -24.35 -29.70 -8.01
C ASN A 439 -24.58 -28.50 -7.09
N PHE A 440 -23.56 -28.09 -6.33
CA PHE A 440 -23.65 -26.92 -5.47
C PHE A 440 -23.73 -25.61 -6.25
N LEU A 441 -22.95 -25.45 -7.33
CA LEU A 441 -23.07 -24.29 -8.22
C LEU A 441 -24.45 -24.19 -8.87
N ASN A 442 -24.99 -25.31 -9.36
CA ASN A 442 -26.35 -25.36 -9.92
C ASN A 442 -27.41 -24.96 -8.87
N CYS A 443 -27.21 -25.34 -7.61
CA CYS A 443 -28.09 -24.93 -6.51
C CYS A 443 -28.02 -23.42 -6.26
N ILE A 444 -26.82 -22.82 -6.23
CA ILE A 444 -26.64 -21.37 -6.06
C ILE A 444 -27.32 -20.59 -7.21
N GLU A 445 -27.21 -21.06 -8.45
CA GLU A 445 -27.90 -20.42 -9.59
C GLU A 445 -29.42 -20.47 -9.46
N ALA A 446 -29.97 -21.60 -9.01
CA ALA A 446 -31.40 -21.72 -8.74
C ALA A 446 -31.86 -20.78 -7.61
N VAL A 447 -31.05 -20.61 -6.56
CA VAL A 447 -31.32 -19.64 -5.48
C VAL A 447 -31.33 -18.22 -6.03
N ARG A 448 -30.35 -17.86 -6.86
CA ARG A 448 -30.25 -16.55 -7.53
C ARG A 448 -31.48 -16.25 -8.39
N ALA A 449 -31.98 -17.24 -9.13
CA ALA A 449 -33.19 -17.10 -9.96
C ALA A 449 -34.48 -16.98 -9.14
N SER A 450 -34.53 -17.58 -7.94
CA SER A 450 -35.75 -17.61 -7.11
C SER A 450 -36.05 -16.30 -6.39
N GLY A 451 -35.04 -15.45 -6.15
CA GLY A 451 -35.19 -14.16 -5.46
C GLY A 451 -35.79 -14.23 -4.05
N LYS A 452 -35.78 -15.39 -3.39
CA LYS A 452 -36.39 -15.59 -2.07
C LYS A 452 -35.64 -14.80 -0.98
N GLY A 453 -36.38 -14.30 0.00
CA GLY A 453 -35.83 -13.57 1.15
C GLY A 453 -34.93 -14.43 2.05
N THR A 454 -34.08 -13.74 2.83
CA THR A 454 -33.14 -14.33 3.79
C THR A 454 -33.71 -14.49 5.20
N PHE A 455 -33.03 -15.23 6.08
CA PHE A 455 -33.35 -15.30 7.51
C PHE A 455 -33.27 -13.94 8.23
N ARG A 456 -34.06 -13.81 9.31
CA ARG A 456 -34.17 -12.58 10.10
C ARG A 456 -32.87 -12.28 10.85
N GLY A 457 -32.40 -11.04 10.76
CA GLY A 457 -31.17 -10.59 11.42
C GLY A 457 -29.88 -10.87 10.64
N ASN A 458 -30.00 -11.33 9.39
CA ASN A 458 -28.85 -11.47 8.49
C ASN A 458 -28.18 -10.10 8.25
N LYS A 459 -26.86 -10.03 8.47
CA LYS A 459 -26.01 -8.84 8.23
C LYS A 459 -25.30 -8.88 6.87
N CYS A 460 -25.35 -10.00 6.15
CA CYS A 460 -24.71 -10.20 4.87
C CYS A 460 -25.65 -9.89 3.70
N MET A 461 -25.10 -9.39 2.60
CA MET A 461 -25.79 -9.36 1.31
C MET A 461 -25.73 -10.77 0.69
N VAL A 462 -26.88 -11.43 0.53
CA VAL A 462 -26.94 -12.84 0.06
C VAL A 462 -26.26 -13.01 -1.31
N GLU A 463 -26.46 -12.07 -2.23
CA GLU A 463 -25.81 -12.08 -3.54
C GLU A 463 -24.28 -12.04 -3.43
N GLU A 464 -23.74 -11.21 -2.54
CA GLU A 464 -22.30 -11.09 -2.32
C GLU A 464 -21.71 -12.37 -1.70
N VAL A 465 -22.46 -13.01 -0.79
CA VAL A 465 -22.07 -14.30 -0.20
C VAL A 465 -22.07 -15.40 -1.27
N MET A 466 -23.10 -15.44 -2.13
CA MET A 466 -23.17 -16.39 -3.25
C MET A 466 -21.98 -16.22 -4.21
N ASP A 467 -21.62 -14.98 -4.55
CA ASP A 467 -20.49 -14.70 -5.44
C ASP A 467 -19.15 -15.13 -4.83
N VAL A 468 -18.94 -14.87 -3.53
CA VAL A 468 -17.73 -15.28 -2.80
C VAL A 468 -17.61 -16.80 -2.71
N ILE A 469 -18.71 -17.50 -2.40
CA ILE A 469 -18.73 -18.97 -2.32
C ILE A 469 -18.52 -19.58 -3.72
N THR A 470 -19.19 -19.04 -4.75
CA THR A 470 -19.04 -19.49 -6.15
C THR A 470 -17.58 -19.46 -6.58
N LEU A 471 -16.86 -18.36 -6.27
CA LEU A 471 -15.44 -18.23 -6.61
C LEU A 471 -14.57 -19.35 -5.99
N VAL A 472 -14.84 -19.71 -4.72
CA VAL A 472 -14.10 -20.77 -4.03
C VAL A 472 -14.39 -22.14 -4.64
N ILE A 473 -15.64 -22.39 -5.00
CA ILE A 473 -16.09 -23.68 -5.55
C ILE A 473 -15.63 -23.87 -6.99
N GLU A 474 -15.62 -22.81 -7.82
CA GLU A 474 -15.01 -22.84 -9.16
C GLU A 474 -13.52 -23.16 -9.09
N ALA A 475 -12.80 -22.58 -8.11
CA ALA A 475 -11.40 -22.92 -7.86
C ALA A 475 -11.22 -24.39 -7.42
N ALA A 476 -12.11 -24.91 -6.57
CA ALA A 476 -12.10 -26.32 -6.15
C ALA A 476 -12.39 -27.27 -7.33
N LEU A 477 -13.31 -26.92 -8.23
CA LEU A 477 -13.58 -27.67 -9.46
C LEU A 477 -12.38 -27.71 -10.40
N LEU A 478 -11.68 -26.59 -10.56
CA LEU A 478 -10.45 -26.54 -11.34
C LEU A 478 -9.36 -27.40 -10.71
N ALA A 479 -9.22 -27.36 -9.38
CA ALA A 479 -8.24 -28.18 -8.67
C ALA A 479 -8.54 -29.68 -8.77
N GLY A 480 -9.80 -30.10 -8.68
CA GLY A 480 -10.23 -31.50 -8.82
C GLY A 480 -10.22 -32.06 -10.25
N ARG A 481 -9.81 -31.27 -11.25
CA ARG A 481 -9.57 -31.74 -12.64
C ARG A 481 -8.13 -32.18 -12.89
N PHE A 482 -7.23 -31.89 -11.96
CA PHE A 482 -5.82 -32.31 -11.94
C PHE A 482 -5.62 -33.36 -10.86
#